data_AF-A0AA87MSW8-F1
#
_entry.id   AF-A0AA87MSW8-F1
#
_cell.length_a   1.000
_cell.length_b   1.000
_cell.length_c   1.000
_cell.angle_alpha   90.00
_cell.angle_beta   90.00
_cell.angle_gamma   90.00
#
_symmetry.space_group_name_H-M   'P 1'
#
loop_
_entity.id
_entity.type
_entity.pdbx_description
1 polymer ?
#
loop_
_entity_poly.entity_id
_entity_poly.type
_entity_poly.pdbx_seq_one_letter_code
_entity_poly.pdbx_strand_id
1 'polypeptide(L)'
;MCYYITSTFPDQVDIEKANKTLDRYHLKFNEILNSWILKQIPNRHRYFRPTLKICDCGTELGSLNGNKKKDHKSDMDKLKRKGWSQSKINRWIKERNAYQIKNSVKFDSYKNHNLSEGVFWYQFINDWLQISKEFGLLLHWYDGTIEEENFELKKIQKIKIEDISEMFFSKMECDILYLFQK
;
A
#
# COMPACT_ATOMS: atom_id res chain seq x y z
N MET A 1 6.10 -13.01 -1.65
CA MET A 1 5.66 -11.78 -0.99
C MET A 1 5.41 -10.66 -1.99
N CYS A 2 4.35 -9.90 -1.78
CA CYS A 2 4.02 -8.65 -2.48
C CYS A 2 3.80 -7.54 -1.46
N TYR A 3 4.20 -6.32 -1.79
CA TYR A 3 3.91 -5.14 -0.98
C TYR A 3 2.59 -4.55 -1.42
N TYR A 4 1.73 -4.24 -0.46
CA TYR A 4 0.45 -3.63 -0.74
C TYR A 4 0.21 -2.41 0.13
N ILE A 5 -0.25 -1.35 -0.53
CA ILE A 5 -0.81 -0.18 0.11
C ILE A 5 -2.31 -0.40 0.17
N THR A 6 -2.84 -0.34 1.38
CA THR A 6 -4.28 -0.46 1.65
C THR A 6 -4.74 0.73 2.47
N SER A 7 -6.03 1.01 2.42
CA SER A 7 -6.58 2.21 3.00
C SER A 7 -7.90 1.95 3.70
N THR A 8 -8.23 2.86 4.62
CA THR A 8 -9.52 2.86 5.30
C THR A 8 -10.18 4.22 5.22
N PHE A 9 -11.50 4.26 5.27
CA PHE A 9 -12.24 5.49 5.53
C PHE A 9 -13.57 5.19 6.21
N PRO A 10 -14.19 6.17 6.88
CA PRO A 10 -15.44 5.95 7.58
C PRO A 10 -16.62 5.60 6.64
N ASP A 11 -17.48 4.69 7.06
CA ASP A 11 -18.59 4.16 6.25
C ASP A 11 -19.65 5.19 5.87
N GLN A 12 -19.70 6.32 6.59
CA GLN A 12 -20.60 7.44 6.31
C GLN A 12 -20.16 8.33 5.15
N VAL A 13 -18.94 8.14 4.61
CA VAL A 13 -18.49 8.91 3.45
C VAL A 13 -19.32 8.51 2.23
N ASP A 14 -19.87 9.50 1.55
CA ASP A 14 -20.60 9.32 0.30
C ASP A 14 -19.70 8.65 -0.76
N ILE A 15 -20.15 7.49 -1.26
CA ILE A 15 -19.37 6.65 -2.19
C ILE A 15 -19.15 7.35 -3.54
N GLU A 16 -20.09 8.18 -4.00
CA GLU A 16 -19.92 8.94 -5.23
C GLU A 16 -18.82 10.00 -5.07
N LYS A 17 -18.80 10.71 -3.93
CA LYS A 17 -17.72 11.67 -3.60
C LYS A 17 -16.37 10.98 -3.41
N ALA A 18 -16.36 9.82 -2.76
CA ALA A 18 -15.16 9.00 -2.60
C ALA A 18 -14.57 8.59 -3.94
N ASN A 19 -15.38 8.01 -4.84
CA ASN A 19 -14.95 7.61 -6.18
C ASN A 19 -14.45 8.81 -7.00
N LYS A 20 -15.20 9.93 -7.02
CA LYS A 20 -14.76 11.16 -7.69
C LYS A 20 -13.40 11.65 -7.19
N THR A 21 -13.12 11.52 -5.90
CA THR A 21 -11.83 11.93 -5.33
C THR A 21 -10.72 10.96 -5.68
N LEU A 22 -10.96 9.65 -5.64
CA LEU A 22 -9.98 8.64 -6.07
C LEU A 22 -9.64 8.80 -7.56
N ASP A 23 -10.64 9.00 -8.41
CA ASP A 23 -10.47 9.11 -9.86
C ASP A 23 -9.58 10.30 -10.25
N ARG A 24 -9.68 11.44 -9.54
CA ARG A 24 -8.79 12.61 -9.75
C ARG A 24 -7.31 12.29 -9.55
N TYR A 25 -7.01 11.35 -8.67
CA TYR A 25 -5.67 10.87 -8.36
C TYR A 25 -5.35 9.54 -9.04
N HIS A 26 -6.23 9.12 -9.95
CA HIS A 26 -6.17 7.85 -10.65
C HIS A 26 -6.06 6.61 -9.74
N LEU A 27 -6.69 6.68 -8.58
CA LEU A 27 -6.85 5.57 -7.64
C LEU A 27 -8.21 4.91 -7.87
N LYS A 28 -8.45 3.77 -7.23
CA LYS A 28 -9.76 3.10 -7.28
C LYS A 28 -10.23 2.62 -5.92
N PHE A 29 -11.54 2.55 -5.76
CA PHE A 29 -12.15 1.89 -4.62
C PHE A 29 -12.33 0.41 -4.93
N ASN A 30 -11.41 -0.42 -4.44
CA ASN A 30 -11.55 -1.88 -4.48
C ASN A 30 -11.71 -2.39 -3.05
N GLU A 31 -12.95 -2.57 -2.61
CA GLU A 31 -13.26 -3.01 -1.24
C GLU A 31 -12.65 -4.39 -0.94
N ILE A 32 -12.07 -4.53 0.24
CA ILE A 32 -11.46 -5.77 0.73
C ILE A 32 -12.26 -6.24 1.93
N LEU A 33 -12.77 -7.48 1.84
CA LEU A 33 -13.48 -8.14 2.93
C LEU A 33 -12.55 -9.13 3.66
N ASN A 34 -11.52 -8.61 4.33
CA ASN A 34 -10.64 -9.42 5.17
C ASN A 34 -11.14 -9.39 6.63
N SER A 35 -11.76 -10.48 7.06
CA SER A 35 -12.38 -10.56 8.39
C SER A 35 -11.41 -10.37 9.56
N TRP A 36 -10.12 -10.66 9.37
CA TRP A 36 -9.09 -10.50 10.39
C TRP A 36 -8.71 -9.02 10.56
N ILE A 37 -8.55 -8.30 9.46
CA ILE A 37 -8.25 -6.86 9.47
C ILE A 37 -9.46 -6.02 9.87
N LEU A 38 -10.66 -6.38 9.39
CA LEU A 38 -11.90 -5.65 9.73
C LEU A 38 -12.20 -5.64 11.24
N LYS A 39 -11.71 -6.63 12.00
CA LYS A 39 -11.82 -6.67 13.47
C LYS A 39 -10.84 -5.74 14.20
N GLN A 40 -9.79 -5.28 13.52
CA GLN A 40 -8.69 -4.51 14.09
C GLN A 40 -8.74 -3.02 13.73
N ILE A 41 -9.36 -2.67 12.60
CA ILE A 41 -9.56 -1.27 12.20
C ILE A 41 -10.68 -0.62 13.02
N PRO A 42 -10.79 0.72 13.06
CA PRO A 42 -11.86 1.36 13.81
C PRO A 42 -13.23 0.91 13.31
N ASN A 43 -14.19 0.81 14.23
CA ASN A 43 -15.57 0.49 13.88
C ASN A 43 -16.08 1.44 12.79
N ARG A 44 -16.97 0.91 11.94
CA ARG A 44 -17.60 1.68 10.86
C ARG A 44 -16.60 2.27 9.86
N HIS A 45 -15.52 1.54 9.59
CA HIS A 45 -14.61 1.84 8.50
C HIS A 45 -14.72 0.81 7.38
N ARG A 46 -14.60 1.29 6.16
CA ARG A 46 -14.37 0.45 4.98
C ARG A 46 -12.88 0.23 4.83
N TYR A 47 -12.48 -0.95 4.37
CA TYR A 47 -11.11 -1.31 4.05
C TYR A 47 -11.01 -1.60 2.56
N PHE A 48 -10.03 -1.02 1.88
CA PHE A 48 -9.96 -1.08 0.43
C PHE A 48 -8.54 -0.91 -0.10
N ARG A 49 -8.36 -1.24 -1.37
CA ARG A 49 -7.10 -1.09 -2.08
C ARG A 49 -7.14 0.10 -3.05
N PRO A 50 -6.43 1.20 -2.78
CA PRO A 50 -6.43 2.43 -3.58
C PRO A 50 -5.49 2.35 -4.80
N THR A 51 -5.44 1.26 -5.56
CA THR A 51 -4.48 1.14 -6.67
C THR A 51 -5.03 0.30 -7.81
N LEU A 52 -4.54 0.60 -9.01
CA LEU A 52 -4.82 -0.12 -10.25
C LEU A 52 -3.75 -1.17 -10.58
N LYS A 53 -2.65 -1.18 -9.83
CA LYS A 53 -1.52 -2.10 -10.06
C LYS A 53 -1.79 -3.48 -9.46
N ILE A 54 -1.05 -4.48 -9.92
CA ILE A 54 -1.08 -5.84 -9.33
C ILE A 54 -0.49 -5.87 -7.91
N CYS A 55 0.51 -5.04 -7.64
CA CYS A 55 1.11 -4.82 -6.31
C CYS A 55 1.75 -3.44 -6.26
N ASP A 56 2.11 -3.00 -5.06
CA ASP A 56 2.72 -1.70 -4.79
C ASP A 56 4.22 -1.86 -4.46
N CYS A 57 4.82 -2.99 -4.88
CA CYS A 57 6.26 -3.20 -4.79
C CYS A 57 7.02 -2.07 -5.51
N GLY A 58 8.04 -1.54 -4.84
CA GLY A 58 8.86 -0.44 -5.38
C GLY A 58 8.34 0.96 -5.05
N THR A 59 7.26 1.09 -4.28
CA THR A 59 6.84 2.36 -3.68
C THR A 59 7.91 2.96 -2.77
N GLU A 60 7.93 4.29 -2.70
CA GLU A 60 8.73 5.07 -1.76
C GLU A 60 8.14 5.06 -0.34
N LEU A 61 6.86 4.69 -0.18
CA LEU A 61 6.21 4.53 1.11
C LEU A 61 6.93 3.49 1.97
N GLY A 62 7.33 3.91 3.17
CA GLY A 62 8.07 3.07 4.13
C GLY A 62 9.48 2.66 3.69
N SER A 63 10.01 3.22 2.60
CA SER A 63 11.32 2.85 2.03
C SER A 63 12.51 3.09 2.97
N LEU A 64 12.40 4.04 3.91
CA LEU A 64 13.47 4.38 4.86
C LEU A 64 13.42 3.59 6.17
N ASN A 65 12.33 2.88 6.46
CA ASN A 65 12.18 2.11 7.71
C ASN A 65 12.77 0.70 7.65
N GLY A 66 13.66 0.43 6.70
CA GLY A 66 14.17 -0.93 6.51
C GLY A 66 13.07 -1.93 6.11
N ASN A 67 11.87 -1.45 5.76
CA ASN A 67 10.78 -2.26 5.20
C ASN A 67 11.07 -2.75 3.78
N LYS A 68 12.30 -2.55 3.28
CA LYS A 68 12.94 -3.46 2.34
C LYS A 68 13.07 -4.85 3.01
N LYS A 69 11.97 -5.60 3.20
CA LYS A 69 12.05 -6.94 3.80
C LYS A 69 12.87 -7.83 2.87
N LYS A 70 14.07 -8.24 3.32
CA LYS A 70 14.80 -9.52 3.08
C LYS A 70 14.63 -10.23 1.71
N ASP A 71 14.35 -9.51 0.62
CA ASP A 71 13.61 -10.06 -0.52
C ASP A 71 14.42 -10.89 -1.54
N HIS A 72 15.61 -11.32 -1.16
CA HIS A 72 16.37 -12.26 -2.00
C HIS A 72 16.73 -13.54 -1.25
N LYS A 73 17.13 -13.46 0.01
CA LYS A 73 17.69 -14.65 0.68
C LYS A 73 16.63 -15.73 0.95
N SER A 74 15.47 -15.39 1.50
CA SER A 74 14.48 -16.41 1.90
C SER A 74 13.83 -17.15 0.72
N ASP A 75 13.52 -16.43 -0.36
CA ASP A 75 12.97 -17.02 -1.59
C ASP A 75 14.06 -17.77 -2.37
N MET A 76 15.29 -17.26 -2.42
CA MET A 76 16.42 -18.03 -2.97
C MET A 76 16.68 -19.29 -2.16
N ASP A 77 16.60 -19.24 -0.83
CA ASP A 77 16.82 -20.39 0.04
C ASP A 77 15.67 -21.40 -0.07
N LYS A 78 14.43 -20.97 -0.32
CA LYS A 78 13.31 -21.86 -0.69
C LYS A 78 13.55 -22.51 -2.06
N LEU A 79 13.97 -21.76 -3.08
CA LEU A 79 14.23 -22.30 -4.42
C LEU A 79 15.45 -23.22 -4.44
N LYS A 80 16.52 -22.89 -3.70
CA LYS A 80 17.69 -23.76 -3.48
C LYS A 80 17.29 -25.06 -2.78
N ARG A 81 16.46 -24.99 -1.73
CA ARG A 81 15.91 -26.19 -1.06
C ARG A 81 15.06 -27.05 -2.00
N LYS A 82 14.39 -26.45 -2.98
CA LYS A 82 13.66 -27.15 -4.05
C LYS A 82 14.58 -27.71 -5.16
N GLY A 83 15.90 -27.65 -4.99
CA GLY A 83 16.89 -28.17 -5.93
C GLY A 83 17.05 -27.33 -7.20
N TRP A 84 16.62 -26.06 -7.20
CA TRP A 84 16.79 -25.22 -8.37
C TRP A 84 18.26 -24.82 -8.53
N SER A 85 18.77 -24.94 -9.76
CA SER A 85 20.10 -24.44 -10.10
C SER A 85 20.16 -22.92 -9.99
N GLN A 86 21.36 -22.38 -9.74
CA GLN A 86 21.57 -20.93 -9.66
C GLN A 86 21.11 -20.22 -10.95
N SER A 87 21.26 -20.87 -12.11
CA SER A 87 20.77 -20.36 -13.40
C SER A 87 19.24 -20.28 -13.49
N LYS A 88 18.50 -21.27 -12.96
CA LYS A 88 17.03 -21.25 -12.89
C LYS A 88 16.54 -20.16 -11.94
N ILE A 89 17.21 -19.99 -10.80
CA ILE A 89 16.89 -18.93 -9.83
C ILE A 89 17.10 -17.55 -10.47
N ASN A 90 18.25 -17.32 -11.12
CA ASN A 90 18.55 -16.05 -11.78
C ASN A 90 17.55 -15.75 -12.91
N ARG A 91 17.16 -16.77 -13.68
CA ARG A 91 16.13 -16.65 -14.73
C ARG A 91 14.76 -16.28 -14.14
N TRP A 92 14.33 -16.95 -13.09
CA TRP A 92 13.07 -16.65 -12.41
C TRP A 92 13.03 -15.23 -11.82
N ILE A 93 14.14 -14.77 -11.22
CA ILE A 93 14.27 -13.37 -10.77
C ILE A 93 14.13 -12.42 -11.96
N LYS A 94 14.82 -12.69 -13.06
CA LYS A 94 14.79 -11.85 -14.26
C LYS A 94 13.41 -11.80 -14.89
N GLU A 95 12.71 -12.93 -14.97
CA GLU A 95 11.34 -13.02 -15.50
C GLU A 95 10.33 -12.32 -14.59
N ARG A 96 10.43 -12.51 -13.26
CA ARG A 96 9.60 -11.81 -12.28
C ARG A 96 9.81 -10.29 -12.31
N ASN A 97 11.07 -9.83 -12.35
CA ASN A 97 11.38 -8.41 -12.44
C ASN A 97 10.93 -7.80 -13.77
N ALA A 98 11.12 -8.50 -14.88
CA ALA A 98 10.64 -8.05 -16.19
C ALA A 98 9.11 -7.98 -16.25
N TYR A 99 8.40 -8.93 -15.61
CA TYR A 99 6.95 -8.91 -15.48
C TYR A 99 6.46 -7.73 -14.61
N GLN A 100 7.14 -7.48 -13.49
CA GLN A 100 6.84 -6.32 -12.63
C GLN A 100 7.09 -5.00 -13.37
N ILE A 101 8.22 -4.84 -14.06
CA ILE A 101 8.56 -3.64 -14.85
C ILE A 101 7.54 -3.44 -15.98
N LYS A 102 7.18 -4.49 -16.71
CA LYS A 102 6.22 -4.40 -17.82
C LYS A 102 4.81 -4.01 -17.36
N ASN A 103 4.46 -4.29 -16.10
CA ASN A 103 3.17 -3.95 -15.50
C ASN A 103 3.20 -2.64 -14.68
N SER A 104 4.34 -2.24 -14.11
CA SER A 104 4.49 -0.96 -13.40
C SER A 104 4.60 0.22 -14.37
N VAL A 105 5.22 0.03 -15.53
CA VAL A 105 5.32 1.05 -16.60
C VAL A 105 3.94 1.50 -17.11
N LYS A 106 2.87 0.75 -16.84
CA LYS A 106 1.54 1.11 -17.34
C LYS A 106 0.77 2.11 -16.49
N PHE A 107 1.10 2.35 -15.21
CA PHE A 107 0.32 3.31 -14.42
C PHE A 107 0.96 3.72 -13.07
N ASP A 108 1.94 4.60 -13.09
CA ASP A 108 2.40 5.30 -11.88
C ASP A 108 1.64 6.63 -11.77
N SER A 109 0.54 6.66 -10.99
CA SER A 109 -0.36 7.83 -10.86
C SER A 109 0.41 9.12 -10.53
N TYR A 110 1.34 9.07 -9.58
CA TYR A 110 2.15 10.22 -9.18
C TYR A 110 3.12 10.72 -10.27
N LYS A 111 3.62 9.83 -11.15
CA LYS A 111 4.48 10.24 -12.27
C LYS A 111 3.70 11.02 -13.32
N ASN A 112 2.42 10.70 -13.52
CA ASN A 112 1.56 11.51 -14.40
C ASN A 112 1.37 12.94 -13.88
N HIS A 113 1.48 13.14 -12.55
CA HIS A 113 1.42 14.46 -11.94
C HIS A 113 2.78 15.17 -11.83
N ASN A 114 3.88 14.56 -12.28
CA ASN A 114 5.26 15.06 -12.07
C ASN A 114 5.58 15.33 -10.59
N LEU A 115 5.02 14.54 -9.67
CA LEU A 115 5.23 14.67 -8.22
C LEU A 115 6.10 13.52 -7.71
N SER A 116 6.78 13.75 -6.59
CA SER A 116 7.26 12.64 -5.76
C SER A 116 6.07 11.88 -5.17
N GLU A 117 6.25 10.61 -4.86
CA GLU A 117 5.14 9.79 -4.34
C GLU A 117 4.64 10.32 -2.98
N GLY A 118 5.54 10.80 -2.13
CA GLY A 118 5.16 11.45 -0.87
C GLY A 118 4.29 12.69 -1.05
N VAL A 119 4.61 13.56 -2.02
CA VAL A 119 3.81 14.75 -2.33
C VAL A 119 2.45 14.37 -2.91
N PHE A 120 2.40 13.33 -3.76
CA PHE A 120 1.15 12.77 -4.26
C PHE A 120 0.22 12.32 -3.14
N TRP A 121 0.73 11.52 -2.19
CA TRP A 121 -0.08 11.04 -1.07
C TRP A 121 -0.52 12.17 -0.15
N TYR A 122 0.34 13.16 0.11
CA TYR A 122 -0.04 14.35 0.87
C TYR A 122 -1.22 15.07 0.24
N GLN A 123 -1.13 15.40 -1.06
CA GLN A 123 -2.18 16.12 -1.77
C GLN A 123 -3.50 15.33 -1.80
N PHE A 124 -3.41 14.03 -2.12
CA PHE A 124 -4.58 13.15 -2.11
C PHE A 124 -5.28 13.10 -0.76
N ILE A 125 -4.52 12.88 0.32
CA ILE A 125 -5.10 12.81 1.67
C ILE A 125 -5.68 14.16 2.08
N ASN A 126 -5.01 15.26 1.77
CA ASN A 126 -5.51 16.60 2.07
C ASN A 126 -6.83 16.92 1.35
N ASP A 127 -6.98 16.49 0.10
CA ASP A 127 -8.23 16.59 -0.66
C ASP A 127 -9.31 15.65 -0.10
N TRP A 128 -8.93 14.43 0.29
CA TRP A 128 -9.84 13.47 0.91
C TRP A 128 -10.44 14.02 2.21
N LEU A 129 -9.63 14.72 3.01
CA LEU A 129 -10.06 15.34 4.26
C LEU A 129 -11.05 16.52 4.05
N GLN A 130 -11.33 16.94 2.81
CA GLN A 130 -12.43 17.87 2.52
C GLN A 130 -13.80 17.17 2.47
N ILE A 131 -13.83 15.85 2.24
CA ILE A 131 -15.06 15.05 2.13
C ILE A 131 -15.23 14.06 3.28
N SER A 132 -14.18 13.79 4.05
CA SER A 132 -14.15 12.87 5.20
C SER A 132 -13.43 13.50 6.38
N LYS A 133 -13.75 13.04 7.59
CA LYS A 133 -13.02 13.46 8.82
C LYS A 133 -11.65 12.79 8.94
N GLU A 134 -11.52 11.61 8.33
CA GLU A 134 -10.29 10.83 8.41
C GLU A 134 -10.06 9.98 7.15
N PHE A 135 -8.80 9.62 6.94
CA PHE A 135 -8.34 8.68 5.94
C PHE A 135 -7.25 7.79 6.53
N GLY A 136 -7.31 6.50 6.27
CA GLY A 136 -6.33 5.53 6.75
C GLY A 136 -5.39 5.06 5.65
N LEU A 137 -4.11 4.89 5.99
CA LEU A 137 -3.12 4.24 5.13
C LEU A 137 -2.39 3.16 5.93
N LEU A 138 -2.30 1.96 5.34
CA LEU A 138 -1.66 0.79 5.92
C LEU A 138 -0.75 0.14 4.88
N LEU A 139 0.46 -0.17 5.33
CA LEU A 139 1.47 -0.84 4.54
C LEU A 139 1.68 -2.25 5.09
N HIS A 140 1.63 -3.27 4.23
CA HIS A 140 1.92 -4.64 4.65
C HIS A 140 2.57 -5.44 3.51
N TRP A 141 3.43 -6.37 3.92
CA TRP A 141 4.04 -7.36 3.04
C TRP A 141 3.25 -8.65 3.13
N TYR A 142 2.50 -8.95 2.08
CA TYR A 142 1.61 -10.10 2.02
C TYR A 142 2.33 -11.33 1.46
N ASP A 143 2.30 -12.44 2.19
CA ASP A 143 2.73 -13.76 1.72
C ASP A 143 1.59 -14.55 1.04
N GLY A 144 0.33 -14.14 1.24
CA GLY A 144 -0.88 -14.74 0.68
C GLY A 144 -1.75 -13.75 -0.10
N THR A 145 -3.06 -14.03 -0.14
CA THR A 145 -4.08 -13.16 -0.73
C THR A 145 -4.45 -12.05 0.25
N ILE A 146 -4.86 -10.88 -0.26
CA ILE A 146 -5.20 -9.73 0.60
C ILE A 146 -6.45 -10.03 1.44
N GLU A 147 -7.32 -10.89 0.92
CA GLU A 147 -8.60 -11.27 1.50
C GLU A 147 -8.46 -12.27 2.66
N GLU A 148 -7.44 -13.12 2.65
CA GLU A 148 -7.31 -14.25 3.59
C GLU A 148 -6.09 -14.16 4.52
N GLU A 149 -5.13 -13.29 4.22
CA GLU A 149 -3.93 -13.16 5.04
C GLU A 149 -4.25 -12.57 6.42
N ASN A 150 -3.77 -13.26 7.45
CA ASN A 150 -3.95 -12.89 8.84
C ASN A 150 -2.65 -12.25 9.35
N PHE A 151 -2.72 -10.97 9.70
CA PHE A 151 -1.64 -10.27 10.39
C PHE A 151 -2.21 -9.31 11.45
N GLU A 152 -1.42 -9.05 12.48
CA GLU A 152 -1.80 -8.14 13.56
C GLU A 152 -1.29 -6.73 13.27
N LEU A 153 -2.16 -5.73 13.47
CA LEU A 153 -1.75 -4.33 13.48
C LEU A 153 -0.93 -4.09 14.75
N LYS A 154 0.28 -3.55 14.58
CA LYS A 154 1.13 -3.12 15.70
C LYS A 154 0.46 -2.02 16.50
N LYS A 155 -0.17 -1.06 15.81
CA LYS A 155 -0.96 0.02 16.40
C LYS A 155 -1.76 0.77 15.33
N ILE A 156 -2.73 1.54 15.81
CA ILE A 156 -3.38 2.60 15.03
C ILE A 156 -2.80 3.94 15.50
N GLN A 157 -2.26 4.73 14.59
CA GLN A 157 -1.64 6.01 14.88
C GLN A 157 -2.41 7.14 14.21
N LYS A 158 -2.98 8.06 15.00
CA LYS A 158 -3.63 9.26 14.49
C LYS A 158 -2.60 10.35 14.19
N ILE A 159 -2.72 11.00 13.04
CA ILE A 159 -1.78 12.01 12.53
C ILE A 159 -2.59 13.20 12.04
N LYS A 160 -2.26 14.42 12.48
CA LYS A 160 -2.80 15.61 11.83
C LYS A 160 -2.06 15.83 10.52
N ILE A 161 -2.79 16.16 9.46
CA ILE A 161 -2.21 16.40 8.14
C ILE A 161 -1.16 17.52 8.18
N GLU A 162 -1.36 18.51 9.05
CA GLU A 162 -0.47 19.65 9.28
C GLU A 162 0.91 19.24 9.87
N ASP A 163 0.97 18.09 10.56
CA ASP A 163 2.19 17.59 11.20
C ASP A 163 3.05 16.71 10.25
N ILE A 164 2.61 16.52 9.00
CA ILE A 164 3.29 15.66 8.03
C ILE A 164 4.52 16.38 7.47
N SER A 165 5.69 15.85 7.78
CA SER A 165 6.95 16.24 7.11
C SER A 165 7.09 15.60 5.72
N GLU A 166 7.94 16.18 4.88
CA GLU A 166 8.28 15.63 3.54
C GLU A 166 8.71 14.15 3.60
N MET A 167 9.43 13.75 4.64
CA MET A 167 9.93 12.39 4.81
C MET A 167 8.93 11.43 5.47
N PHE A 168 7.76 11.90 5.88
CA PHE A 168 6.81 11.11 6.69
C PHE A 168 6.43 9.80 6.00
N PHE A 169 5.99 9.88 4.74
CA PHE A 169 5.55 8.71 3.96
C PHE A 169 6.67 7.68 3.78
N SER A 170 7.89 8.14 3.53
CA SER A 170 9.06 7.26 3.42
C SER A 170 9.45 6.59 4.74
N LYS A 171 9.05 7.18 5.87
CA LYS A 171 9.22 6.67 7.24
C LYS A 171 7.96 6.01 7.79
N MET A 172 7.02 5.59 6.95
CA MET A 172 5.91 4.76 7.41
C MET A 172 6.37 3.33 7.72
N GLU A 173 5.83 2.74 8.78
CA GLU A 173 6.11 1.37 9.17
C GLU A 173 5.06 0.40 8.64
N CYS A 174 5.47 -0.84 8.37
CA CYS A 174 4.50 -1.89 8.09
C CYS A 174 3.69 -2.21 9.33
N ASP A 175 2.45 -2.63 9.10
CA ASP A 175 1.51 -3.12 10.11
C ASP A 175 1.04 -2.02 11.08
N ILE A 176 1.27 -0.76 10.73
CA ILE A 176 0.72 0.41 11.44
C ILE A 176 -0.33 1.05 10.54
N LEU A 177 -1.54 1.19 11.07
CA LEU A 177 -2.60 1.96 10.40
C LEU A 177 -2.45 3.43 10.78
N TYR A 178 -2.07 4.27 9.83
CA TYR A 178 -1.97 5.71 10.01
C TYR A 178 -3.31 6.36 9.64
N LEU A 179 -4.01 6.92 10.62
CA LEU A 179 -5.26 7.66 10.44
C LEU A 179 -4.97 9.16 10.38
N PHE A 180 -5.03 9.71 9.18
CA PHE A 180 -4.88 11.13 8.91
C PHE A 180 -6.19 11.86 9.20
N GLN A 181 -6.08 13.01 9.85
CA GLN A 181 -7.19 13.91 10.19
C GLN A 181 -6.73 15.37 9.99
N LYS A 182 -7.68 16.32 9.99
CA LYS A 182 -7.34 17.75 10.09
C LYS A 182 -6.68 18.04 11.43
#